data_AF-A0A2N2SIS7-F1
#
_entry.id   AF-A0A2N2SIS7-F1
#
_cell.length_a   1.000
_cell.length_b   1.000
_cell.length_c   1.000
_cell.angle_alpha   90.00
_cell.angle_beta   90.00
_cell.angle_gamma   90.00
#
_symmetry.space_group_name_H-M   'P 1'
#
loop_
_entity.id
_entity.type
_entity.pdbx_description
1 polymer ?
#
loop_
_entity_poly.entity_id
_entity_poly.type
_entity_poly.pdbx_seq_one_letter_code
_entity_poly.pdbx_strand_id
1 'polypeptide(L)'
;AALAATGMPKTVHVFGLPALPPLYLDILRELSRVVEVRLYVLNPCREFWFEIVDARRLSWLVARQDDLFHETGNRLLAAWGQQTQAHIGLLFEGEHAVVEEALFAPHPGRHLLARLHNAILDLEELEPGSIRLPGSDRSIELHVCHSRTRELEVLHDRLLGLFKGANPPRPDEIVVLTPDLDAAAPLIEAVFGTAAPNRRIPWRITGLGSTQENPVAQALDRLLSLAAGRFPASRVFDLLQQPLVAARFGLGEAELETVHDWMGAAGIRWGLDAAQAAGADAGPLHTLEEGLHRLFLAWAAGDAAAAAPFAGRIGAGAPEGSAGLALGRFWRYADTLRQLRERLLRPQDAEGWRSTLID
;
A
#
# COMPACT_ATOMS: atom_id res chain seq x y z
N ALA A 1 28.48 -36.56 -11.74
CA ALA A 1 28.00 -37.68 -12.57
C ALA A 1 26.52 -38.01 -12.32
N ALA A 2 26.08 -38.27 -11.08
CA ALA A 2 24.67 -38.60 -10.78
C ALA A 2 23.65 -37.46 -11.05
N LEU A 3 24.05 -36.19 -10.88
CA LEU A 3 23.21 -35.02 -11.13
C LEU A 3 23.07 -34.63 -12.61
N ALA A 4 23.91 -35.13 -13.52
CA ALA A 4 23.74 -34.86 -14.96
C ALA A 4 22.59 -35.69 -15.57
N ALA A 5 22.19 -36.77 -14.90
CA ALA A 5 21.10 -37.65 -15.32
C ALA A 5 19.70 -37.13 -14.94
N THR A 6 19.60 -36.00 -14.21
CA THR A 6 18.33 -35.50 -13.62
C THR A 6 17.58 -34.50 -14.51
N GLY A 7 18.07 -34.20 -15.73
CA GLY A 7 17.41 -33.26 -16.64
C GLY A 7 17.59 -31.78 -16.27
N MET A 8 18.61 -31.44 -15.48
CA MET A 8 18.93 -30.06 -15.09
C MET A 8 19.30 -29.18 -16.29
N PRO A 9 19.03 -27.86 -16.21
CA PRO A 9 19.42 -26.92 -17.26
C PRO A 9 20.95 -26.85 -17.37
N LYS A 10 21.45 -26.52 -18.57
CA LYS A 10 22.90 -26.35 -18.82
C LYS A 10 23.48 -25.14 -18.10
N THR A 11 22.70 -24.08 -18.01
CA THR A 11 23.10 -22.80 -17.43
C THR A 11 21.95 -22.22 -16.62
N VAL A 12 22.28 -21.62 -15.47
CA VAL A 12 21.35 -20.86 -14.61
C VAL A 12 21.85 -19.42 -14.54
N HIS A 13 20.96 -18.48 -14.82
CA HIS A 13 21.25 -17.05 -14.76
C HIS A 13 20.47 -16.44 -13.60
N VAL A 14 21.15 -15.67 -12.75
CA VAL A 14 20.58 -15.01 -11.57
C VAL A 14 20.85 -13.50 -11.68
N PHE A 15 19.79 -12.70 -11.83
CA PHE A 15 19.91 -11.25 -12.07
C PHE A 15 19.54 -10.41 -10.87
N GLY A 16 20.39 -9.42 -10.54
CA GLY A 16 20.00 -8.19 -9.86
C GLY A 16 19.45 -8.36 -8.44
N LEU A 17 20.00 -9.30 -7.66
CA LEU A 17 19.57 -9.48 -6.28
C LEU A 17 20.29 -8.47 -5.37
N PRO A 18 19.57 -7.58 -4.66
CA PRO A 18 20.19 -6.61 -3.76
C PRO A 18 20.79 -7.28 -2.52
N ALA A 19 20.32 -8.49 -2.18
CA ALA A 19 20.92 -9.38 -1.21
C ALA A 19 20.48 -10.82 -1.47
N LEU A 20 21.39 -11.77 -1.25
CA LEU A 20 21.10 -13.20 -1.19
C LEU A 20 21.44 -13.73 0.21
N PRO A 21 20.51 -14.40 0.91
CA PRO A 21 20.83 -15.12 2.14
C PRO A 21 21.98 -16.12 1.90
N PRO A 22 22.92 -16.29 2.87
CA PRO A 22 24.09 -17.17 2.72
C PRO A 22 23.73 -18.60 2.29
N LEU A 23 22.65 -19.16 2.83
CA LEU A 23 22.16 -20.49 2.47
C LEU A 23 21.90 -20.64 0.96
N TYR A 24 21.33 -19.63 0.31
CA TYR A 24 21.07 -19.69 -1.13
C TYR A 24 22.35 -19.56 -1.94
N LEU A 25 23.35 -18.80 -1.48
CA LEU A 25 24.67 -18.77 -2.10
C LEU A 25 25.35 -20.13 -2.01
N ASP A 26 25.26 -20.81 -0.87
CA ASP A 26 25.82 -22.16 -0.71
C ASP A 26 25.13 -23.18 -1.62
N ILE A 27 23.80 -23.09 -1.77
CA ILE A 27 23.06 -23.91 -2.74
C ILE A 27 23.55 -23.64 -4.17
N LEU A 28 23.74 -22.36 -4.53
CA LEU A 28 24.24 -21.98 -5.87
C LEU A 28 25.68 -22.44 -6.10
N ARG A 29 26.54 -22.42 -5.08
CA ARG A 29 27.91 -22.96 -5.11
C ARG A 29 27.94 -24.47 -5.28
N GLU A 30 27.06 -25.20 -4.59
CA GLU A 30 26.95 -26.65 -4.78
C GLU A 30 26.37 -26.98 -6.17
N LEU A 31 25.42 -26.18 -6.65
CA LEU A 31 24.87 -26.30 -8.00
C LEU A 31 25.92 -26.02 -9.08
N SER A 32 26.84 -25.06 -8.85
CA SER A 32 27.86 -24.68 -9.82
C SER A 32 28.88 -25.79 -10.11
N ARG A 33 28.91 -26.85 -9.30
CA ARG A 33 29.72 -28.06 -9.54
C ARG A 33 29.21 -28.89 -10.72
N VAL A 34 27.96 -28.70 -11.14
CA VAL A 34 27.29 -29.52 -12.16
C VAL A 34 26.54 -28.72 -13.22
N VAL A 35 26.25 -27.43 -12.97
CA VAL A 35 25.58 -26.51 -13.88
C VAL A 35 26.39 -25.22 -13.95
N GLU A 36 26.43 -24.56 -15.12
CA GLU A 36 27.03 -23.23 -15.20
C GLU A 36 26.12 -22.19 -14.51
N VAL A 37 26.58 -21.58 -13.43
CA VAL A 37 25.81 -20.56 -12.70
C VAL A 37 26.41 -19.19 -13.00
N ARG A 38 25.61 -18.28 -13.57
CA ARG A 38 26.00 -16.90 -13.87
C ARG A 38 25.23 -15.93 -12.98
N LEU A 39 25.95 -15.24 -12.11
CA LEU A 39 25.42 -14.21 -11.22
C LEU A 39 25.65 -12.83 -11.84
N TYR A 40 24.59 -12.05 -12.02
CA TYR A 40 24.66 -10.67 -12.51
C TYR A 40 24.40 -9.74 -11.33
N VAL A 41 25.47 -9.19 -10.78
CA VAL A 41 25.46 -8.42 -9.54
C VAL A 41 25.66 -6.95 -9.86
N LEU A 42 24.83 -6.09 -9.28
CA LEU A 42 24.98 -4.65 -9.40
C LEU A 42 25.96 -4.16 -8.32
N ASN A 43 27.18 -3.84 -8.75
CA ASN A 43 28.19 -3.25 -7.89
C ASN A 43 28.31 -1.74 -8.21
N PRO A 44 28.02 -0.83 -7.26
CA PRO A 44 28.10 0.61 -7.50
C PRO A 44 29.53 1.15 -7.57
N CYS A 45 30.53 0.37 -7.16
CA CYS A 45 31.93 0.78 -7.04
C CYS A 45 32.85 -0.24 -7.72
N ARG A 46 33.83 0.22 -8.49
CA ARG A 46 34.82 -0.66 -9.14
C ARG A 46 36.01 -0.98 -8.24
N GLU A 47 36.26 -0.12 -7.26
CA GLU A 47 37.35 -0.28 -6.29
C GLU A 47 36.94 -1.25 -5.17
N PHE A 48 37.93 -1.76 -4.43
CA PHE A 48 37.65 -2.63 -3.28
C PHE A 48 37.06 -1.81 -2.13
N TRP A 49 35.87 -2.17 -1.66
CA TRP A 49 35.13 -1.37 -0.68
C TRP A 49 34.49 -2.20 0.46
N PHE A 50 34.97 -3.42 0.68
CA PHE A 50 34.36 -4.36 1.65
C PHE A 50 34.63 -4.03 3.12
N GLU A 51 35.53 -3.09 3.44
CA GLU A 51 35.86 -2.69 4.82
C GLU A 51 35.70 -1.18 5.08
N ILE A 52 34.88 -0.47 4.29
CA ILE A 52 34.70 0.98 4.49
C ILE A 52 33.89 1.25 5.75
N VAL A 53 34.45 2.08 6.65
CA VAL A 53 33.84 2.46 7.93
C VAL A 53 33.54 3.96 7.95
N ASP A 54 32.37 4.34 8.47
CA ASP A 54 31.95 5.74 8.68
C ASP A 54 32.94 6.49 9.62
N ALA A 55 33.35 7.70 9.22
CA ALA A 55 34.23 8.59 9.98
C ALA A 55 33.77 8.87 11.44
N ARG A 56 32.47 8.80 11.76
CA ARG A 56 31.95 8.91 13.15
C ARG A 56 32.18 7.67 14.00
N ARG A 57 32.38 6.50 13.39
CA ARG A 57 32.68 5.23 14.08
C ARG A 57 34.19 5.06 14.28
N LEU A 58 34.98 5.61 13.35
CA LEU A 58 36.43 5.75 13.42
C LEU A 58 36.92 6.46 14.70
N SER A 59 36.30 7.57 15.10
CA SER A 59 36.67 8.27 16.35
C SER A 59 36.41 7.45 17.63
N TRP A 60 35.48 6.50 17.59
CA TRP A 60 35.19 5.58 18.70
C TRP A 60 36.16 4.37 18.73
N LEU A 61 36.67 3.94 17.57
CA LEU A 61 37.69 2.89 17.42
C LEU A 61 39.12 3.38 17.68
N VAL A 62 39.45 4.63 17.29
CA VAL A 62 40.75 5.28 17.57
C VAL A 62 41.01 5.41 19.09
N ALA A 63 39.95 5.58 19.90
CA ALA A 63 40.05 5.57 21.36
C ALA A 63 40.44 4.19 21.94
N ARG A 64 40.45 3.13 21.14
CA ARG A 64 40.66 1.73 21.54
C ARG A 64 41.95 1.10 21.00
N GLN A 65 42.79 1.88 20.29
CA GLN A 65 44.11 1.46 19.77
C GLN A 65 44.08 0.18 18.89
N ASP A 66 43.09 0.05 18.02
CA ASP A 66 43.18 -0.87 16.88
C ASP A 66 43.52 -0.07 15.62
N ASP A 67 44.81 0.00 15.29
CA ASP A 67 45.29 0.47 13.99
C ASP A 67 44.95 -0.59 12.92
N LEU A 68 43.80 -0.43 12.29
CA LEU A 68 43.45 -1.14 11.06
C LEU A 68 43.16 -0.09 9.98
N PHE A 69 43.74 -0.35 8.81
CA PHE A 69 43.77 0.46 7.59
C PHE A 69 42.36 0.91 7.14
N HIS A 70 41.82 1.98 7.69
CA HIS A 70 40.56 2.55 7.21
C HIS A 70 40.84 3.53 6.06
N GLU A 71 40.64 3.08 4.83
CA GLU A 71 40.65 3.96 3.66
C GLU A 71 39.49 4.96 3.75
N THR A 72 39.80 6.23 3.58
CA THR A 72 38.81 7.32 3.53
C THR A 72 38.14 7.29 2.16
N GLY A 73 37.10 6.46 2.00
CA GLY A 73 36.32 6.35 0.77
C GLY A 73 35.12 7.30 0.70
N ASN A 74 34.26 7.08 -0.30
CA ASN A 74 33.03 7.86 -0.50
C ASN A 74 32.02 7.70 0.66
N ARG A 75 31.63 8.81 1.30
CA ARG A 75 30.77 8.82 2.50
C ARG A 75 29.35 8.33 2.24
N LEU A 76 28.78 8.57 1.05
CA LEU A 76 27.44 8.09 0.72
C LEU A 76 27.42 6.58 0.58
N LEU A 77 28.44 6.02 -0.08
CA LEU A 77 28.60 4.58 -0.20
C LEU A 77 28.81 3.93 1.17
N ALA A 78 29.62 4.53 2.04
CA ALA A 78 29.83 4.03 3.41
C ALA A 78 28.52 4.01 4.24
N ALA A 79 27.67 5.03 4.08
CA ALA A 79 26.44 5.17 4.86
C ALA A 79 25.29 4.30 4.32
N TRP A 80 25.15 4.18 3.00
CA TRP A 80 23.98 3.54 2.36
C TRP A 80 24.29 2.19 1.72
N GLY A 81 25.57 1.88 1.49
CA GLY A 81 26.02 0.68 0.78
C GLY A 81 26.15 -0.58 1.62
N GLN A 82 25.96 -0.52 2.95
CA GLN A 82 26.25 -1.62 3.88
C GLN A 82 25.61 -2.97 3.49
N GLN A 83 24.36 -2.95 3.00
CA GLN A 83 23.68 -4.17 2.55
C GLN A 83 24.34 -4.76 1.29
N THR A 84 24.68 -3.92 0.33
CA THR A 84 25.33 -4.35 -0.92
C THR A 84 26.77 -4.79 -0.64
N GLN A 85 27.48 -4.09 0.24
CA GLN A 85 28.82 -4.44 0.72
C GLN A 85 28.85 -5.86 1.30
N ALA A 86 27.93 -6.14 2.24
CA ALA A 86 27.80 -7.46 2.85
C ALA A 86 27.46 -8.54 1.80
N HIS A 87 26.53 -8.24 0.89
CA HIS A 87 26.15 -9.18 -0.16
C HIS A 87 27.33 -9.53 -1.08
N ILE A 88 28.07 -8.52 -1.57
CA ILE A 88 29.20 -8.75 -2.48
C ILE A 88 30.34 -9.46 -1.73
N GLY A 89 30.63 -9.07 -0.48
CA GLY A 89 31.61 -9.76 0.36
C GLY A 89 31.34 -11.26 0.43
N LEU A 90 30.08 -11.65 0.71
CA LEU A 90 29.66 -13.05 0.74
C LEU A 90 29.90 -13.80 -0.57
N LEU A 91 29.93 -13.13 -1.73
CA LEU A 91 30.18 -13.80 -3.02
C LEU A 91 31.62 -14.30 -3.13
N PHE A 92 32.57 -13.54 -2.59
CA PHE A 92 34.00 -13.83 -2.64
C PHE A 92 34.48 -14.69 -1.47
N GLU A 93 33.61 -15.00 -0.51
CA GLU A 93 33.93 -15.91 0.58
C GLU A 93 34.01 -17.39 0.10
N GLY A 94 34.93 -18.14 0.70
CA GLY A 94 35.08 -19.59 0.49
C GLY A 94 36.16 -20.00 -0.52
N GLU A 95 36.31 -21.32 -0.73
CA GLU A 95 37.38 -21.91 -1.56
C GLU A 95 36.99 -22.10 -3.04
N HIS A 96 35.81 -21.63 -3.46
CA HIS A 96 35.34 -21.80 -4.83
C HIS A 96 35.92 -20.69 -5.72
N ALA A 97 36.50 -21.06 -6.87
CA ALA A 97 36.99 -20.09 -7.84
C ALA A 97 35.81 -19.35 -8.49
N VAL A 98 35.55 -18.13 -8.03
CA VAL A 98 34.65 -17.19 -8.68
C VAL A 98 35.42 -16.49 -9.79
N VAL A 99 34.93 -16.60 -11.03
CA VAL A 99 35.45 -15.81 -12.15
C VAL A 99 34.61 -14.55 -12.24
N GLU A 100 35.21 -13.41 -11.92
CA GLU A 100 34.57 -12.11 -12.05
C GLU A 100 34.82 -11.54 -13.45
N GLU A 101 33.74 -11.08 -14.10
CA GLU A 101 33.82 -10.23 -15.29
C GLU A 101 33.36 -8.82 -14.92
N ALA A 102 34.33 -7.92 -14.74
CA ALA A 102 34.09 -6.55 -14.31
C ALA A 102 33.60 -5.69 -15.49
N LEU A 103 32.32 -5.33 -15.50
CA LEU A 103 31.66 -4.53 -16.54
C LEU A 103 31.26 -3.14 -16.05
N PHE A 104 32.23 -2.39 -15.52
CA PHE A 104 32.02 -1.02 -15.03
C PHE A 104 32.07 0.00 -16.17
N ALA A 105 31.11 0.93 -16.19
CA ALA A 105 31.08 2.03 -17.16
C ALA A 105 30.95 3.38 -16.43
N PRO A 106 31.88 4.33 -16.64
CA PRO A 106 31.74 5.66 -16.08
C PRO A 106 30.57 6.40 -16.74
N HIS A 107 29.91 7.25 -15.97
CA HIS A 107 28.86 8.11 -16.47
C HIS A 107 29.47 9.19 -17.39
N PRO A 108 29.04 9.31 -18.66
CA PRO A 108 29.68 10.19 -19.65
C PRO A 108 29.31 11.68 -19.49
N GLY A 109 28.25 11.97 -18.73
CA GLY A 109 27.76 13.32 -18.47
C GLY A 109 28.75 14.22 -17.69
N ARG A 110 28.57 15.54 -17.80
CA ARG A 110 29.36 16.55 -17.08
C ARG A 110 28.57 17.30 -15.99
N HIS A 111 27.34 16.88 -15.75
CA HIS A 111 26.44 17.45 -14.74
C HIS A 111 26.69 16.84 -13.35
N LEU A 112 26.10 17.42 -12.30
CA LEU A 112 26.30 17.03 -10.91
C LEU A 112 26.02 15.55 -10.67
N LEU A 113 24.89 15.03 -11.17
CA LEU A 113 24.56 13.60 -11.02
C LEU A 113 25.64 12.69 -11.61
N ALA A 114 26.21 13.04 -12.77
CA ALA A 114 27.28 12.26 -13.39
C ALA A 114 28.55 12.25 -12.54
N ARG A 115 28.93 13.41 -12.00
CA ARG A 115 30.09 13.54 -11.12
C ARG A 115 29.90 12.75 -9.82
N LEU A 116 28.69 12.77 -9.28
CA LEU A 116 28.33 11.98 -8.10
C LEU A 116 28.43 10.47 -8.37
N HIS A 117 27.86 10.00 -9.49
CA HIS A 117 27.95 8.60 -9.89
C HIS A 117 29.39 8.16 -10.07
N ASN A 118 30.23 8.95 -10.76
CA ASN A 118 31.64 8.61 -10.95
C ASN A 118 32.43 8.64 -9.64
N ALA A 119 32.14 9.57 -8.73
CA ALA A 119 32.77 9.60 -7.41
C ALA A 119 32.43 8.35 -6.57
N ILE A 120 31.19 7.86 -6.63
CA ILE A 120 30.83 6.58 -6.00
C ILE A 120 31.53 5.41 -6.70
N LEU A 121 31.57 5.44 -8.04
CA LEU A 121 32.18 4.39 -8.87
C LEU A 121 33.68 4.22 -8.61
N ASP A 122 34.39 5.33 -8.44
CA ASP A 122 35.85 5.40 -8.27
C ASP A 122 36.27 5.52 -6.78
N LEU A 123 35.29 5.37 -5.87
CA LEU A 123 35.47 5.50 -4.42
C LEU A 123 36.07 6.83 -3.94
N GLU A 124 35.85 7.91 -4.70
CA GLU A 124 36.34 9.24 -4.40
C GLU A 124 35.35 10.03 -3.53
N GLU A 125 35.87 10.72 -2.52
CA GLU A 125 35.11 11.70 -1.73
C GLU A 125 35.12 13.07 -2.43
N LEU A 126 33.95 13.72 -2.47
CA LEU A 126 33.80 15.03 -3.07
C LEU A 126 33.84 16.11 -1.99
N GLU A 127 34.92 16.90 -1.98
CA GLU A 127 35.06 18.00 -1.04
C GLU A 127 33.91 19.04 -1.17
N PRO A 128 33.35 19.55 -0.06
CA PRO A 128 32.29 20.55 -0.10
C PRO A 128 32.66 21.76 -0.94
N GLY A 129 31.82 22.12 -1.91
CA GLY A 129 32.04 23.28 -2.78
C GLY A 129 33.12 23.10 -3.86
N SER A 130 33.74 21.92 -3.98
CA SER A 130 34.76 21.63 -5.00
C SER A 130 34.21 21.56 -6.42
N ILE A 131 32.89 21.35 -6.57
CA ILE A 131 32.24 21.18 -7.86
C ILE A 131 31.71 22.51 -8.37
N ARG A 132 32.22 22.95 -9.53
CA ARG A 132 31.62 24.05 -10.29
C ARG A 132 30.46 23.53 -11.13
N LEU A 133 29.26 23.96 -10.78
CA LEU A 133 28.04 23.59 -11.49
C LEU A 133 27.83 24.48 -12.72
N PRO A 134 27.49 23.92 -13.88
CA PRO A 134 26.89 24.69 -14.96
C PRO A 134 25.60 25.35 -14.45
N GLY A 135 25.36 26.64 -14.74
CA GLY A 135 24.14 27.33 -14.28
C GLY A 135 22.82 26.72 -14.79
N SER A 136 22.89 25.95 -15.87
CA SER A 136 21.78 25.21 -16.47
C SER A 136 21.65 23.77 -15.95
N ASP A 137 22.50 23.32 -15.02
CA ASP A 137 22.44 21.96 -14.48
C ASP A 137 21.17 21.80 -13.63
N ARG A 138 20.39 20.77 -13.94
CA ARG A 138 19.15 20.37 -13.26
C ARG A 138 19.12 18.86 -13.02
N SER A 139 20.29 18.21 -13.01
CA SER A 139 20.39 16.77 -12.83
C SER A 139 20.03 16.29 -11.42
N ILE A 140 20.17 17.17 -10.42
CA ILE A 140 19.67 16.99 -9.06
C ILE A 140 19.02 18.30 -8.64
N GLU A 141 17.76 18.24 -8.20
CA GLU A 141 16.98 19.38 -7.72
C GLU A 141 16.40 19.06 -6.35
N LEU A 142 16.34 20.07 -5.47
CA LEU A 142 15.69 19.97 -4.16
C LEU A 142 14.50 20.93 -4.14
N HIS A 143 13.32 20.40 -3.85
CA HIS A 143 12.08 21.16 -3.80
C HIS A 143 11.50 21.13 -2.38
N VAL A 144 11.33 22.30 -1.77
CA VAL A 144 10.70 22.45 -0.45
C VAL A 144 9.25 22.89 -0.65
N CYS A 145 8.31 22.06 -0.20
CA CYS A 145 6.88 22.28 -0.35
C CYS A 145 6.19 22.32 1.03
N HIS A 146 5.06 23.02 1.14
CA HIS A 146 4.34 23.20 2.40
C HIS A 146 3.26 22.13 2.66
N SER A 147 2.98 21.26 1.69
CA SER A 147 2.03 20.14 1.82
C SER A 147 2.31 19.08 0.75
N ARG A 148 1.83 17.84 0.97
CA ARG A 148 1.92 16.74 -0.01
C ARG A 148 1.20 17.06 -1.32
N THR A 149 0.03 17.70 -1.26
CA THR A 149 -0.68 18.15 -2.47
C THR A 149 0.16 19.13 -3.27
N ARG A 150 0.75 20.14 -2.59
CA ARG A 150 1.58 21.13 -3.27
C ARG A 150 2.86 20.50 -3.84
N GLU A 151 3.46 19.56 -3.13
CA GLU A 151 4.59 18.77 -3.61
C GLU A 151 4.27 18.06 -4.92
N LEU A 152 3.12 17.38 -5.00
CA LEU A 152 2.66 16.70 -6.21
C LEU A 152 2.34 17.67 -7.36
N GLU A 153 1.76 18.84 -7.07
CA GLU A 153 1.55 19.90 -8.07
C GLU A 153 2.87 20.42 -8.64
N VAL A 154 3.86 20.70 -7.76
CA VAL A 154 5.19 21.14 -8.17
C VAL A 154 5.89 20.06 -9.00
N LEU A 155 5.79 18.79 -8.58
CA LEU A 155 6.31 17.66 -9.35
C LEU A 155 5.67 17.60 -10.75
N HIS A 156 4.35 17.66 -10.83
CA HIS A 156 3.61 17.66 -12.09
C HIS A 156 4.07 18.78 -13.02
N ASP A 157 4.22 20.00 -12.50
CA ASP A 157 4.72 21.14 -13.27
C ASP A 157 6.19 20.99 -13.69
N ARG A 158 7.04 20.40 -12.86
CA ARG A 158 8.42 20.07 -13.24
C ARG A 158 8.47 19.04 -14.35
N LEU A 159 7.68 17.98 -14.28
CA LEU A 159 7.58 16.96 -15.33
C LEU A 159 7.09 17.57 -16.65
N LEU A 160 6.06 18.42 -16.63
CA LEU A 160 5.61 19.15 -17.82
C LEU A 160 6.72 20.03 -18.41
N GLY A 161 7.54 20.65 -17.56
CA GLY A 161 8.73 21.39 -17.98
C GLY A 161 9.76 20.49 -18.65
N LEU A 162 10.03 19.30 -18.10
CA LEU A 162 10.96 18.32 -18.67
C LEU A 162 10.48 17.80 -20.04
N PHE A 163 9.18 17.52 -20.18
CA PHE A 163 8.59 17.08 -21.45
C PHE A 163 8.60 18.14 -22.55
N LYS A 164 8.77 19.42 -22.20
CA LYS A 164 8.97 20.53 -23.15
C LYS A 164 10.44 20.79 -23.48
N GLY A 165 11.37 20.10 -22.82
CA GLY A 165 12.81 20.27 -23.01
C GLY A 165 13.30 19.79 -24.37
N ALA A 166 14.57 20.08 -24.67
CA ALA A 166 15.19 19.71 -25.94
C ALA A 166 15.33 18.18 -26.14
N ASN A 167 15.44 17.43 -25.04
CA ASN A 167 15.48 15.97 -25.05
C ASN A 167 14.54 15.44 -23.95
N PRO A 168 13.23 15.39 -24.22
CA PRO A 168 12.26 15.01 -23.19
C PRO A 168 12.33 13.50 -22.92
N PRO A 169 12.33 13.06 -21.66
CA PRO A 169 12.25 11.64 -21.34
C PRO A 169 10.88 11.09 -21.74
N ARG A 170 10.80 9.78 -21.96
CA ARG A 170 9.50 9.11 -22.11
C ARG A 170 8.87 8.91 -20.72
N PRO A 171 7.53 8.92 -20.60
CA PRO A 171 6.89 8.68 -19.31
C PRO A 171 7.29 7.35 -18.64
N ASP A 172 7.57 6.29 -19.41
CA ASP A 172 8.05 4.99 -18.92
C ASP A 172 9.48 5.02 -18.35
N GLU A 173 10.22 6.11 -18.55
CA GLU A 173 11.58 6.31 -18.03
C GLU A 173 11.59 7.05 -16.69
N ILE A 174 10.41 7.41 -16.16
CA ILE A 174 10.26 8.19 -14.92
C ILE A 174 9.66 7.30 -13.84
N VAL A 175 10.33 7.27 -12.69
CA VAL A 175 9.82 6.66 -11.46
C VAL A 175 9.65 7.73 -10.39
N VAL A 176 8.52 7.69 -9.68
CA VAL A 176 8.26 8.53 -8.51
C VAL A 176 8.11 7.62 -7.31
N LEU A 177 8.98 7.80 -6.32
CA LEU A 177 9.00 6.99 -5.11
C LEU A 177 8.48 7.84 -3.95
N THR A 178 7.57 7.27 -3.15
CA THR A 178 7.02 7.88 -1.94
C THR A 178 7.10 6.89 -0.78
N PRO A 179 7.44 7.32 0.45
CA PRO A 179 7.54 6.44 1.61
C PRO A 179 6.18 5.90 2.08
N ASP A 180 5.08 6.57 1.72
CA ASP A 180 3.72 6.25 2.16
C ASP A 180 2.79 6.37 0.95
N LEU A 181 2.71 5.28 0.18
CA LEU A 181 1.95 5.24 -1.06
C LEU A 181 0.44 5.29 -0.82
N ASP A 182 -0.04 4.64 0.23
CA ASP A 182 -1.46 4.58 0.57
C ASP A 182 -2.04 5.99 0.85
N ALA A 183 -1.31 6.82 1.59
CA ALA A 183 -1.76 8.20 1.83
C ALA A 183 -1.52 9.14 0.64
N ALA A 184 -0.55 8.83 -0.24
CA ALA A 184 -0.26 9.65 -1.41
C ALA A 184 -1.23 9.38 -2.57
N ALA A 185 -1.73 8.15 -2.73
CA ALA A 185 -2.51 7.75 -3.90
C ALA A 185 -3.74 8.64 -4.19
N PRO A 186 -4.60 8.99 -3.20
CA PRO A 186 -5.73 9.89 -3.46
C PRO A 186 -5.29 11.29 -3.93
N LEU A 187 -4.15 11.77 -3.44
CA LEU A 187 -3.60 13.07 -3.82
C LEU A 187 -2.99 13.03 -5.22
N ILE A 188 -2.35 11.92 -5.59
CA ILE A 188 -1.84 11.68 -6.95
C ILE A 188 -3.00 11.69 -7.94
N GLU A 189 -4.08 10.96 -7.65
CA GLU A 189 -5.31 10.97 -8.46
C GLU A 189 -5.90 12.37 -8.60
N ALA A 190 -5.99 13.11 -7.49
CA ALA A 190 -6.53 14.47 -7.49
C ALA A 190 -5.70 15.42 -8.37
N VAL A 191 -4.37 15.34 -8.34
CA VAL A 191 -3.49 16.25 -9.10
C VAL A 191 -3.30 15.81 -10.55
N PHE A 192 -2.99 14.53 -10.78
CA PHE A 192 -2.66 14.01 -12.10
C PHE A 192 -3.88 13.51 -12.89
N GLY A 193 -4.92 13.01 -12.21
CA GLY A 193 -6.14 12.48 -12.84
C GLY A 193 -7.09 13.56 -13.35
N THR A 194 -7.15 14.70 -12.64
CA THR A 194 -8.03 15.84 -13.00
C THR A 194 -7.37 16.85 -13.94
N ALA A 195 -6.12 16.62 -14.35
CA ALA A 195 -5.38 17.52 -15.21
C ALA A 195 -6.08 17.73 -16.58
N ALA A 196 -6.13 18.99 -17.02
CA ALA A 196 -6.69 19.37 -18.32
C ALA A 196 -5.97 18.64 -19.48
N PRO A 197 -6.63 18.39 -20.62
CA PRO A 197 -6.07 17.57 -21.71
C PRO A 197 -4.68 18.01 -22.19
N ASN A 198 -4.40 19.32 -22.21
CA ASN A 198 -3.12 19.90 -22.62
C ASN A 198 -1.99 19.80 -21.57
N ARG A 199 -2.31 19.31 -20.36
CA ARG A 199 -1.39 19.12 -19.23
C ARG A 199 -1.37 17.68 -18.73
N ARG A 200 -2.05 16.76 -19.43
CA ARG A 200 -2.14 15.36 -19.02
C ARG A 200 -0.81 14.64 -19.26
N ILE A 201 -0.32 13.97 -18.22
CA ILE A 201 0.82 13.04 -18.27
C ILE A 201 0.28 11.63 -18.04
N PRO A 202 0.62 10.61 -18.85
CA PRO A 202 0.27 9.23 -18.53
C PRO A 202 1.03 8.74 -17.29
N TRP A 203 0.34 8.12 -16.35
CA TRP A 203 0.93 7.60 -15.11
C TRP A 203 0.21 6.33 -14.66
N ARG A 204 0.86 5.57 -13.77
CA ARG A 204 0.28 4.42 -13.07
C ARG A 204 0.87 4.34 -11.68
N ILE A 205 0.02 4.08 -10.68
CA ILE A 205 0.46 3.72 -9.33
C ILE A 205 0.70 2.21 -9.27
N THR A 206 1.82 1.81 -8.67
CA THR A 206 2.15 0.39 -8.42
C THR A 206 2.62 0.23 -6.98
N GLY A 207 2.21 -0.87 -6.33
CA GLY A 207 2.62 -1.19 -4.95
C GLY A 207 1.60 -0.81 -3.87
N LEU A 208 0.36 -0.46 -4.25
CA LEU A 208 -0.74 -0.37 -3.29
C LEU A 208 -1.09 -1.77 -2.76
N GLY A 209 -1.54 -1.83 -1.50
CA GLY A 209 -2.05 -3.08 -0.93
C GLY A 209 -3.24 -3.60 -1.74
N SER A 210 -3.29 -4.91 -1.99
CA SER A 210 -4.31 -5.59 -2.81
C SER A 210 -5.75 -5.33 -2.38
N THR A 211 -5.98 -4.96 -1.12
CA THR A 211 -7.30 -4.57 -0.61
C THR A 211 -7.77 -3.22 -1.17
N GLN A 212 -6.88 -2.26 -1.46
CA GLN A 212 -7.29 -0.94 -1.96
C GLN A 212 -7.70 -0.95 -3.45
N GLU A 213 -7.19 -1.89 -4.25
CA GLU A 213 -7.53 -1.97 -5.68
C GLU A 213 -8.79 -2.81 -5.97
N ASN A 214 -9.20 -3.69 -5.04
CA ASN A 214 -10.32 -4.60 -5.26
C ASN A 214 -11.56 -4.19 -4.42
N PRO A 215 -12.61 -3.63 -5.05
CA PRO A 215 -13.83 -3.21 -4.36
C PRO A 215 -14.52 -4.33 -3.56
N VAL A 216 -14.44 -5.58 -4.05
CA VAL A 216 -15.00 -6.74 -3.36
C VAL A 216 -14.23 -7.03 -2.08
N ALA A 217 -12.90 -6.98 -2.13
CA ALA A 217 -12.05 -7.18 -0.95
C ALA A 217 -12.30 -6.08 0.10
N GLN A 218 -12.46 -4.83 -0.31
CA GLN A 218 -12.81 -3.73 0.61
C GLN A 218 -14.17 -3.94 1.28
N ALA A 219 -15.19 -4.34 0.52
CA ALA A 219 -16.52 -4.58 1.07
C ALA A 219 -16.50 -5.76 2.05
N LEU A 220 -15.75 -6.83 1.75
CA LEU A 220 -15.55 -7.96 2.65
C LEU A 220 -14.82 -7.54 3.93
N ASP A 221 -13.74 -6.78 3.83
CA ASP A 221 -12.99 -6.28 4.99
C ASP A 221 -13.86 -5.39 5.90
N ARG A 222 -14.63 -4.47 5.30
CA ARG A 222 -15.62 -3.65 6.03
C ARG A 222 -16.66 -4.52 6.73
N LEU A 223 -17.15 -5.56 6.07
CA LEU A 223 -18.14 -6.48 6.63
C LEU A 223 -17.58 -7.27 7.82
N LEU A 224 -16.39 -7.84 7.69
CA LEU A 224 -15.73 -8.58 8.77
C LEU A 224 -15.42 -7.67 9.97
N SER A 225 -14.92 -6.46 9.70
CA SER A 225 -14.70 -5.44 10.73
C SER A 225 -15.99 -5.00 11.43
N LEU A 226 -17.09 -4.86 10.68
CA LEU A 226 -18.40 -4.54 11.23
C LEU A 226 -18.93 -5.67 12.11
N ALA A 227 -18.78 -6.93 11.67
CA ALA A 227 -19.21 -8.13 12.39
C ALA A 227 -18.49 -8.34 13.73
N ALA A 228 -17.21 -7.97 13.79
CA ALA A 228 -16.43 -7.98 15.04
C ALA A 228 -16.83 -6.86 16.02
N GLY A 229 -17.55 -5.83 15.55
CA GLY A 229 -17.88 -4.63 16.31
C GLY A 229 -19.29 -4.60 16.91
N ARG A 230 -19.76 -3.37 17.16
CA ARG A 230 -21.10 -3.06 17.73
C ARG A 230 -22.09 -2.51 16.70
N PHE A 231 -21.78 -2.61 15.40
CA PHE A 231 -22.65 -2.14 14.32
C PHE A 231 -23.11 -0.67 14.49
N PRO A 232 -22.19 0.32 14.58
CA PRO A 232 -22.60 1.72 14.60
C PRO A 232 -23.35 2.06 13.30
N ALA A 233 -24.40 2.86 13.39
CA ALA A 233 -25.30 3.18 12.28
C ALA A 233 -24.55 3.71 11.03
N SER A 234 -23.53 4.55 11.24
CA SER A 234 -22.70 5.07 10.15
C SER A 234 -22.00 3.94 9.38
N ARG A 235 -21.38 2.98 10.07
CA ARG A 235 -20.69 1.86 9.41
C ARG A 235 -21.65 0.87 8.76
N VAL A 236 -22.83 0.68 9.33
CA VAL A 236 -23.91 -0.12 8.72
C VAL A 236 -24.33 0.51 7.39
N PHE A 237 -24.49 1.83 7.35
CA PHE A 237 -24.81 2.55 6.12
C PHE A 237 -23.63 2.59 5.14
N ASP A 238 -22.39 2.78 5.63
CA ASP A 238 -21.17 2.80 4.82
C ASP A 238 -20.94 1.50 4.04
N LEU A 239 -21.35 0.37 4.61
CA LEU A 239 -21.32 -0.92 3.94
C LEU A 239 -22.46 -1.04 2.92
N LEU A 240 -23.68 -0.57 3.27
CA LEU A 240 -24.84 -0.61 2.38
C LEU A 240 -24.64 0.21 1.10
N GLN A 241 -23.99 1.38 1.21
CA GLN A 241 -23.72 2.27 0.08
C GLN A 241 -22.61 1.78 -0.87
N GLN A 242 -21.90 0.68 -0.53
CA GLN A 242 -20.95 0.09 -1.47
C GLN A 242 -21.72 -0.43 -2.71
N PRO A 243 -21.32 -0.09 -3.95
CA PRO A 243 -22.12 -0.39 -5.14
C PRO A 243 -22.51 -1.87 -5.26
N LEU A 244 -21.60 -2.79 -4.94
CA LEU A 244 -21.84 -4.23 -4.98
C LEU A 244 -22.84 -4.72 -3.91
N VAL A 245 -22.84 -4.07 -2.73
CA VAL A 245 -23.77 -4.40 -1.64
C VAL A 245 -25.14 -3.81 -1.95
N ALA A 246 -25.22 -2.53 -2.32
CA ALA A 246 -26.44 -1.86 -2.74
C ALA A 246 -27.16 -2.64 -3.86
N ALA A 247 -26.41 -3.06 -4.89
CA ALA A 247 -26.93 -3.88 -5.99
C ALA A 247 -27.49 -5.23 -5.50
N ARG A 248 -26.79 -5.92 -4.59
CA ARG A 248 -27.24 -7.20 -4.01
C ARG A 248 -28.57 -7.07 -3.24
N PHE A 249 -28.82 -5.91 -2.64
CA PHE A 249 -30.07 -5.63 -1.93
C PHE A 249 -31.14 -4.95 -2.82
N GLY A 250 -30.77 -4.52 -4.02
CA GLY A 250 -31.65 -3.85 -4.97
C GLY A 250 -31.96 -2.41 -4.56
N LEU A 251 -31.00 -1.71 -3.95
CA LEU A 251 -31.15 -0.31 -3.54
C LEU A 251 -30.34 0.57 -4.49
N GLY A 252 -31.01 1.45 -5.24
CA GLY A 252 -30.40 2.50 -6.02
C GLY A 252 -30.12 3.74 -5.17
N GLU A 253 -29.59 4.78 -5.80
CA GLU A 253 -29.17 6.03 -5.13
C GLU A 253 -30.31 6.71 -4.35
N ALA A 254 -31.49 6.83 -4.96
CA ALA A 254 -32.66 7.43 -4.32
C ALA A 254 -33.17 6.61 -3.11
N GLU A 255 -33.14 5.27 -3.21
CA GLU A 255 -33.52 4.41 -2.10
C GLU A 255 -32.48 4.45 -0.96
N LEU A 256 -31.19 4.60 -1.29
CA LEU A 256 -30.13 4.75 -0.29
C LEU A 256 -30.27 6.07 0.49
N GLU A 257 -30.57 7.18 -0.19
CA GLU A 257 -30.87 8.47 0.46
C GLU A 257 -32.07 8.34 1.40
N THR A 258 -33.15 7.71 0.92
CA THR A 258 -34.34 7.43 1.73
C THR A 258 -34.03 6.58 2.97
N VAL A 259 -33.21 5.53 2.82
CA VAL A 259 -32.77 4.69 3.94
C VAL A 259 -31.95 5.49 4.96
N HIS A 260 -31.08 6.39 4.49
CA HIS A 260 -30.29 7.26 5.36
C HIS A 260 -31.20 8.13 6.24
N ASP A 261 -32.19 8.77 5.63
CA ASP A 261 -33.16 9.62 6.32
C ASP A 261 -33.99 8.82 7.32
N TRP A 262 -34.42 7.62 6.95
CA TRP A 262 -35.13 6.71 7.86
C TRP A 262 -34.29 6.28 9.05
N MET A 263 -33.00 5.97 8.85
CA MET A 263 -32.10 5.66 9.96
C MET A 263 -32.02 6.82 10.96
N GLY A 264 -31.95 8.06 10.46
CA GLY A 264 -32.02 9.27 11.28
C GLY A 264 -33.35 9.44 12.01
N ALA A 265 -34.47 9.40 11.27
CA ALA A 265 -35.82 9.63 11.80
C ALA A 265 -36.26 8.56 12.81
N ALA A 266 -35.91 7.30 12.57
CA ALA A 266 -36.19 6.19 13.48
C ALA A 266 -35.24 6.15 14.69
N GLY A 267 -34.23 7.02 14.71
CA GLY A 267 -33.28 7.15 15.81
C GLY A 267 -32.33 5.95 15.93
N ILE A 268 -31.97 5.32 14.81
CA ILE A 268 -31.02 4.20 14.76
C ILE A 268 -29.61 4.76 14.97
N ARG A 269 -28.87 4.21 15.94
CA ARG A 269 -27.53 4.69 16.29
C ARG A 269 -26.49 3.58 16.33
N TRP A 270 -26.84 2.37 16.76
CA TRP A 270 -25.89 1.27 16.95
C TRP A 270 -26.62 -0.07 17.13
N GLY A 271 -25.94 -1.20 17.01
CA GLY A 271 -26.46 -2.52 17.36
C GLY A 271 -27.50 -3.07 16.39
N LEU A 272 -27.50 -4.39 16.19
CA LEU A 272 -28.51 -5.06 15.38
C LEU A 272 -29.78 -5.33 16.18
N ASP A 273 -29.65 -5.74 17.45
CA ASP A 273 -30.74 -6.21 18.31
C ASP A 273 -30.56 -5.80 19.78
N ALA A 274 -31.59 -6.07 20.59
CA ALA A 274 -31.60 -5.81 22.03
C ALA A 274 -30.61 -6.68 22.84
N ALA A 275 -30.26 -7.88 22.36
CA ALA A 275 -29.27 -8.72 23.06
C ALA A 275 -27.86 -8.09 23.01
N GLN A 276 -27.58 -7.37 21.92
CA GLN A 276 -26.35 -6.59 21.73
C GLN A 276 -26.36 -5.27 22.50
N ALA A 277 -27.52 -4.84 22.99
CA ALA A 277 -27.67 -3.70 23.89
C ALA A 277 -27.36 -4.00 25.36
N ALA A 278 -27.31 -5.28 25.74
CA ALA A 278 -27.21 -5.73 27.13
C ALA A 278 -25.87 -5.43 27.85
N GLY A 279 -24.97 -4.65 27.22
CA GLY A 279 -23.72 -4.16 27.82
C GLY A 279 -23.55 -2.63 27.78
N ALA A 280 -24.59 -1.88 27.41
CA ALA A 280 -24.63 -0.42 27.47
C ALA A 280 -25.73 0.02 28.43
N ASP A 281 -25.48 1.06 29.23
CA ASP A 281 -26.47 1.65 30.16
C ASP A 281 -27.76 2.18 29.47
N ALA A 282 -27.83 2.11 28.14
CA ALA A 282 -28.87 2.70 27.29
C ALA A 282 -30.11 1.82 27.05
N GLY A 283 -30.12 0.55 27.47
CA GLY A 283 -31.25 -0.37 27.21
C GLY A 283 -31.44 -0.68 25.72
N PRO A 284 -32.54 -1.35 25.31
CA PRO A 284 -32.77 -1.84 23.95
C PRO A 284 -33.13 -0.74 22.92
N LEU A 285 -32.93 0.53 23.26
CA LEU A 285 -33.30 1.67 22.43
C LEU A 285 -32.21 1.99 21.40
N HIS A 286 -32.61 2.60 20.28
CA HIS A 286 -31.72 3.05 19.20
C HIS A 286 -31.02 1.94 18.40
N THR A 287 -31.48 0.69 18.53
CA THR A 287 -31.01 -0.44 17.72
C THR A 287 -31.60 -0.43 16.32
N LEU A 288 -30.95 -1.14 15.40
CA LEU A 288 -31.44 -1.31 14.03
C LEU A 288 -32.82 -2.02 14.03
N GLU A 289 -33.00 -3.06 14.84
CA GLU A 289 -34.27 -3.75 15.03
C GLU A 289 -35.38 -2.80 15.55
N GLU A 290 -35.09 -2.01 16.58
CA GLU A 290 -36.07 -1.08 17.14
C GLU A 290 -36.44 0.01 16.13
N GLY A 291 -35.46 0.56 15.41
CA GLY A 291 -35.74 1.55 14.37
C GLY A 291 -36.56 0.98 13.22
N LEU A 292 -36.27 -0.25 12.77
CA LEU A 292 -37.06 -0.94 11.76
C LEU A 292 -38.51 -1.16 12.21
N HIS A 293 -38.74 -1.55 13.47
CA HIS A 293 -40.10 -1.67 14.01
C HIS A 293 -40.86 -0.35 13.94
N ARG A 294 -40.21 0.77 14.29
CA ARG A 294 -40.83 2.11 14.22
C ARG A 294 -41.15 2.53 12.78
N LEU A 295 -40.29 2.19 11.83
CA LEU A 295 -40.53 2.45 10.40
C LEU A 295 -41.70 1.61 9.87
N PHE A 296 -41.75 0.31 10.17
CA PHE A 296 -42.87 -0.55 9.76
C PHE A 296 -44.18 -0.17 10.44
N LEU A 297 -44.15 0.26 11.70
CA LEU A 297 -45.33 0.77 12.39
C LEU A 297 -45.89 2.02 11.68
N ALA A 298 -45.02 2.96 11.29
CA ALA A 298 -45.43 4.13 10.50
C ALA A 298 -46.00 3.75 9.14
N TRP A 299 -45.37 2.81 8.44
CA TRP A 299 -45.87 2.33 7.15
C TRP A 299 -47.24 1.64 7.27
N ALA A 300 -47.47 0.85 8.33
CA ALA A 300 -48.70 0.09 8.50
C ALA A 300 -49.88 0.92 9.03
N ALA A 301 -49.63 1.84 9.96
CA ALA A 301 -50.67 2.64 10.61
C ALA A 301 -50.80 4.08 10.09
N GLY A 302 -49.92 4.50 9.16
CA GLY A 302 -49.93 5.85 8.59
C GLY A 302 -49.83 6.93 9.68
N ASP A 303 -50.61 8.00 9.53
CA ASP A 303 -50.65 9.13 10.48
C ASP A 303 -50.99 8.70 11.92
N ALA A 304 -51.74 7.62 12.10
CA ALA A 304 -52.08 7.12 13.43
C ALA A 304 -50.85 6.63 14.22
N ALA A 305 -49.78 6.22 13.52
CA ALA A 305 -48.54 5.75 14.12
C ALA A 305 -47.76 6.85 14.86
N ALA A 306 -47.94 8.11 14.44
CA ALA A 306 -47.31 9.27 15.06
C ALA A 306 -48.19 9.88 16.17
N ALA A 307 -49.50 9.64 16.12
CA ALA A 307 -50.48 10.24 17.03
C ALA A 307 -50.52 9.58 18.42
N ALA A 308 -50.27 8.27 18.51
CA ALA A 308 -50.28 7.55 19.78
C ALA A 308 -49.30 6.36 19.76
N PRO A 309 -48.72 5.99 20.93
CA PRO A 309 -47.85 4.83 21.01
C PRO A 309 -48.64 3.52 20.83
N PHE A 310 -48.10 2.60 20.04
CA PHE A 310 -48.56 1.22 19.88
C PHE A 310 -47.55 0.27 20.51
N ALA A 311 -47.98 -0.55 21.47
CA ALA A 311 -47.10 -1.47 22.22
C ALA A 311 -45.81 -0.79 22.76
N GLY A 312 -45.94 0.45 23.23
CA GLY A 312 -44.82 1.24 23.77
C GLY A 312 -43.93 1.92 22.72
N ARG A 313 -44.29 1.90 21.44
CA ARG A 313 -43.50 2.47 20.33
C ARG A 313 -44.29 3.50 19.54
N ILE A 314 -43.59 4.49 18.99
CA ILE A 314 -44.15 5.50 18.09
C ILE A 314 -43.52 5.34 16.71
N GLY A 315 -44.34 5.42 15.67
CA GLY A 315 -43.90 5.35 14.29
C GLY A 315 -42.90 6.45 13.93
N ALA A 316 -42.03 6.20 12.95
CA ALA A 316 -41.05 7.17 12.47
C ALA A 316 -40.89 7.11 10.95
N GLY A 317 -40.39 8.20 10.35
CA GLY A 317 -39.97 8.24 8.94
C GLY A 317 -41.07 8.17 7.88
N ALA A 318 -42.33 7.97 8.27
CA ALA A 318 -43.53 7.90 7.41
C ALA A 318 -43.29 7.27 6.02
N PRO A 319 -42.83 6.00 5.94
CA PRO A 319 -42.66 5.33 4.66
C PRO A 319 -44.04 5.16 4.00
N GLU A 320 -44.21 5.62 2.75
CA GLU A 320 -45.48 5.56 2.05
C GLU A 320 -45.36 4.99 0.63
N GLY A 321 -46.46 4.42 0.13
CA GLY A 321 -46.57 3.94 -1.25
C GLY A 321 -45.45 2.98 -1.65
N SER A 322 -44.78 3.29 -2.77
CA SER A 322 -43.68 2.47 -3.32
C SER A 322 -42.43 2.43 -2.43
N ALA A 323 -42.27 3.37 -1.49
CA ALA A 323 -41.12 3.38 -0.57
C ALA A 323 -41.14 2.16 0.37
N GLY A 324 -42.30 1.54 0.61
CA GLY A 324 -42.39 0.29 1.38
C GLY A 324 -41.53 -0.86 0.83
N LEU A 325 -41.28 -0.89 -0.49
CA LEU A 325 -40.36 -1.86 -1.08
C LEU A 325 -38.90 -1.62 -0.65
N ALA A 326 -38.48 -0.35 -0.59
CA ALA A 326 -37.15 0.02 -0.10
C ALA A 326 -36.99 -0.33 1.38
N LEU A 327 -38.03 -0.10 2.19
CA LEU A 327 -38.04 -0.50 3.60
C LEU A 327 -37.87 -2.03 3.77
N GLY A 328 -38.56 -2.82 2.96
CA GLY A 328 -38.38 -4.28 2.94
C GLY A 328 -36.98 -4.72 2.52
N ARG A 329 -36.37 -4.05 1.55
CA ARG A 329 -34.97 -4.30 1.13
C ARG A 329 -33.98 -3.95 2.23
N PHE A 330 -34.20 -2.83 2.94
CA PHE A 330 -33.39 -2.42 4.07
C PHE A 330 -33.50 -3.40 5.25
N TRP A 331 -34.71 -3.88 5.55
CA TRP A 331 -34.92 -4.95 6.54
C TRP A 331 -34.16 -6.22 6.15
N ARG A 332 -34.22 -6.65 4.89
CA ARG A 332 -33.48 -7.82 4.40
C ARG A 332 -31.97 -7.67 4.57
N TYR A 333 -31.44 -6.47 4.34
CA TYR A 333 -30.04 -6.15 4.61
C TYR A 333 -29.68 -6.30 6.09
N ALA A 334 -30.47 -5.68 6.97
CA ALA A 334 -30.29 -5.78 8.42
C ALA A 334 -30.32 -7.23 8.93
N ASP A 335 -31.28 -8.02 8.45
CA ASP A 335 -31.41 -9.43 8.85
C ASP A 335 -30.25 -10.29 8.32
N THR A 336 -29.77 -10.02 7.10
CA THR A 336 -28.58 -10.69 6.56
C THR A 336 -27.34 -10.42 7.42
N LEU A 337 -27.14 -9.17 7.85
CA LEU A 337 -26.04 -8.82 8.76
C LEU A 337 -26.14 -9.55 10.11
N ARG A 338 -27.36 -9.69 10.64
CA ARG A 338 -27.61 -10.41 11.90
C ARG A 338 -27.25 -11.89 11.77
N GLN A 339 -27.76 -12.56 10.75
CA GLN A 339 -27.47 -13.97 10.50
C GLN A 339 -25.97 -14.20 10.27
N LEU A 340 -25.33 -13.33 9.50
CA LEU A 340 -23.91 -13.44 9.22
C LEU A 340 -23.08 -13.24 10.49
N ARG A 341 -23.40 -12.26 11.33
CA ARG A 341 -22.74 -12.05 12.63
C ARG A 341 -22.82 -13.31 13.50
N GLU A 342 -24.01 -13.91 13.60
CA GLU A 342 -24.22 -15.14 14.38
C GLU A 342 -23.37 -16.31 13.87
N ARG A 343 -23.18 -16.42 12.55
CA ARG A 343 -22.28 -17.42 11.95
C ARG A 343 -20.81 -17.12 12.23
N LEU A 344 -20.39 -15.87 12.02
CA LEU A 344 -18.99 -15.43 12.16
C LEU A 344 -18.50 -15.45 13.62
N LEU A 345 -19.37 -15.30 14.61
CA LEU A 345 -18.97 -15.36 16.03
C LEU A 345 -18.86 -16.80 16.57
N ARG A 346 -19.31 -17.81 15.82
CA ARG A 346 -19.16 -19.21 16.22
C ARG A 346 -17.77 -19.71 15.82
N PRO A 347 -17.00 -20.30 16.75
CA PRO A 347 -15.77 -21.01 16.39
C PRO A 347 -16.08 -22.10 15.36
N GLN A 348 -15.30 -22.14 14.30
CA GLN A 348 -15.40 -23.10 13.21
C GLN A 348 -14.02 -23.68 12.93
N ASP A 349 -13.98 -24.89 12.36
CA ASP A 349 -12.77 -25.45 11.79
C ASP A 349 -12.46 -24.80 10.43
N ALA A 350 -11.33 -25.19 9.81
CA ALA A 350 -10.89 -24.60 8.55
C ALA A 350 -11.94 -24.76 7.42
N GLU A 351 -12.63 -25.90 7.36
CA GLU A 351 -13.65 -26.18 6.36
C GLU A 351 -14.93 -25.36 6.60
N GLY A 352 -15.35 -25.23 7.86
CA GLY A 352 -16.47 -24.38 8.25
C GLY A 352 -16.23 -22.90 7.89
N TRP A 353 -15.02 -22.39 8.16
CA TRP A 353 -14.64 -21.05 7.74
C TRP A 353 -14.65 -20.88 6.23
N ARG A 354 -14.18 -21.88 5.47
CA ARG A 354 -14.22 -21.85 4.01
C ARG A 354 -15.66 -21.74 3.49
N SER A 355 -16.57 -22.59 3.98
CA SER A 355 -17.98 -22.52 3.58
C SER A 355 -18.63 -21.18 3.98
N THR A 356 -18.34 -20.68 5.18
CA THR A 356 -18.91 -19.41 5.68
C THR A 356 -18.45 -18.18 4.90
N LEU A 357 -17.24 -18.20 4.31
CA LEU A 357 -16.74 -17.07 3.52
C LEU A 357 -17.10 -17.17 2.03
N ILE A 358 -17.56 -18.33 1.55
CA ILE A 358 -17.90 -18.57 0.14
C ILE A 358 -19.42 -18.52 -0.10
N ASP A 359 -20.23 -18.92 0.89
CA ASP A 359 -21.70 -18.81 0.87
C ASP A 359 -22.20 -17.38 1.14
#